data_AF-A0A931JU64-F1
#
_entry.id   AF-A0A931JU64-F1
#
_cell.length_a   1.000
_cell.length_b   1.000
_cell.length_c   1.000
_cell.angle_alpha   90.00
_cell.angle_beta   90.00
_cell.angle_gamma   90.00
#
_symmetry.space_group_name_H-M   'P 1'
#
loop_
_entity.id
_entity.type
_entity.pdbx_description
1 polymer ?
#
loop_
_entity_poly.entity_id
_entity_poly.type
_entity_poly.pdbx_seq_one_letter_code
_entity_poly.pdbx_strand_id
1 'polypeptide(L)'
;MNVAWPVPGVLVVLGYSAGLCCLVFGLWMVWGGRATPGESPDASPGGPAAWRDRLTEATRLTLGLCGLFVGYHLASYVSPPTWLGLRVPPERWWLLAGGVALAILGTLGTDWVVDRVQRPDSPAEPKDRA
;
A
#
# COMPACT_ATOMS: atom_id res chain seq x y z
N MET A 1 -9.63 14.05 -36.10
CA MET A 1 -10.83 14.20 -35.25
C MET A 1 -10.37 14.78 -33.92
N ASN A 2 -10.69 16.03 -33.61
CA ASN A 2 -10.34 16.66 -32.33
C ASN A 2 -11.28 16.12 -31.25
N VAL A 3 -10.81 15.14 -30.48
CA VAL A 3 -11.54 14.65 -29.31
C VAL A 3 -11.40 15.72 -28.23
N ALA A 4 -12.39 16.59 -28.10
CA ALA A 4 -12.44 17.57 -27.01
C ALA A 4 -12.47 16.80 -25.70
N TRP A 5 -11.38 16.86 -24.93
CA TRP A 5 -11.23 16.16 -23.65
C TRP A 5 -12.12 16.84 -22.59
N PRO A 6 -13.26 16.26 -22.20
CA PRO A 6 -14.28 16.97 -21.44
C PRO A 6 -14.05 16.87 -19.93
N VAL A 7 -12.81 16.65 -19.49
CA VAL A 7 -12.50 16.53 -18.06
C VAL A 7 -12.27 17.94 -17.52
N PRO A 8 -13.08 18.43 -16.56
CA PRO A 8 -12.83 19.69 -15.89
C PRO A 8 -11.40 19.73 -15.36
N GLY A 9 -10.69 20.85 -15.55
CA GLY A 9 -9.30 20.99 -15.10
C GLY A 9 -9.11 20.64 -13.61
N VAL A 10 -10.13 20.90 -12.78
CA VAL A 10 -10.16 20.52 -11.37
C VAL A 10 -10.03 19.00 -11.17
N LEU A 11 -10.71 18.17 -11.96
CA LEU A 11 -10.60 16.72 -11.85
C LEU A 11 -9.22 16.22 -12.26
N VAL A 12 -8.58 16.88 -13.24
CA VAL A 12 -7.20 16.57 -13.64
C VAL A 12 -6.24 16.84 -12.47
N VAL A 13 -6.34 18.01 -11.84
CA VAL A 13 -5.52 18.37 -10.68
C VAL A 13 -5.74 17.40 -9.53
N LEU A 14 -7.00 17.08 -9.20
CA LEU A 14 -7.33 16.14 -8.14
C LEU A 14 -6.80 14.74 -8.44
N GLY A 15 -6.93 14.24 -9.68
CA GLY A 15 -6.46 12.92 -10.05
C GLY A 15 -4.94 12.79 -10.01
N TYR A 16 -4.20 13.79 -10.49
CA TYR A 16 -2.74 13.81 -10.35
C TYR A 16 -2.29 13.95 -8.90
N SER A 17 -2.98 14.78 -8.10
CA SER A 17 -2.65 14.94 -6.68
C SER A 17 -2.87 13.64 -5.93
N ALA A 18 -4.02 12.98 -6.13
CA ALA A 18 -4.30 11.67 -5.55
C ALA A 18 -3.30 10.62 -6.01
N GLY A 19 -2.99 10.58 -7.31
CA GLY A 19 -1.98 9.69 -7.88
C GLY A 19 -0.61 9.89 -7.24
N LEU A 20 -0.17 11.15 -7.10
CA LEU A 20 1.09 11.51 -6.46
C LEU A 20 1.12 11.10 -4.98
N CYS A 21 0.05 11.36 -4.23
CA CYS A 21 -0.06 10.93 -2.84
C CYS A 21 0.06 9.40 -2.71
N CYS A 22 -0.61 8.63 -3.59
CA CYS A 22 -0.49 7.17 -3.61
C CYS A 22 0.93 6.70 -3.96
N LEU A 23 1.59 7.36 -4.92
CA LEU A 23 2.98 7.05 -5.29
C LEU A 23 3.93 7.31 -4.12
N VAL A 24 3.83 8.48 -3.48
CA VAL A 24 4.65 8.85 -2.31
C VAL A 24 4.41 7.88 -1.16
N PHE A 25 3.15 7.54 -0.88
CA PHE A 25 2.80 6.54 0.12
C PHE A 25 3.41 5.17 -0.22
N GLY A 26 3.27 4.72 -1.48
CA GLY A 26 3.82 3.46 -1.95
C GLY A 26 5.34 3.38 -1.80
N LEU A 27 6.05 4.42 -2.25
CA LEU A 27 7.51 4.54 -2.10
C LEU A 27 7.93 4.58 -0.63
N TRP A 28 7.20 5.31 0.21
CA TRP A 28 7.48 5.41 1.64
C TRP A 28 7.32 4.06 2.35
N MET A 29 6.35 3.23 1.95
CA MET A 29 6.22 1.86 2.45
C MET A 29 7.40 0.99 1.98
N VAL A 30 7.75 1.02 0.70
CA VAL A 30 8.82 0.17 0.14
C VAL A 30 10.22 0.52 0.68
N TRP A 31 10.55 1.82 0.78
CA TRP A 31 11.89 2.25 1.20
C TRP A 31 12.02 2.53 2.68
N GLY A 32 10.91 2.78 3.36
CA GLY A 32 10.89 3.17 4.75
C GLY A 32 11.50 2.17 5.73
N GLY A 33 11.46 0.89 5.39
CA GLY A 33 11.96 -0.20 6.22
C GLY A 33 13.48 -0.37 6.27
N ARG A 34 14.24 0.38 5.46
CA ARG A 34 15.71 0.29 5.43
C ARG A 34 16.39 1.02 6.59
N ALA A 35 15.73 1.11 7.74
CA ALA A 35 16.30 1.76 8.92
C ALA A 35 17.66 1.11 9.23
N THR A 36 18.69 1.95 9.23
CA THR A 36 20.07 1.55 9.46
C THR A 36 20.14 0.85 10.82
N PRO A 37 20.70 -0.37 10.93
CA PRO A 37 20.89 -1.02 12.22
C PRO A 37 21.75 -0.12 13.12
N GLY A 38 21.14 0.54 14.10
CA GLY A 38 21.82 1.46 15.02
C GLY A 38 21.19 2.85 15.16
N GLU A 39 20.24 3.25 14.32
CA GLU A 39 19.66 4.60 14.38
C GLU A 39 18.44 4.69 15.32
N SER A 40 18.80 4.78 16.59
CA SER A 40 18.25 5.57 17.70
C SER A 40 16.82 5.37 18.27
N PRO A 41 16.72 5.37 19.62
CA PRO A 41 15.53 5.06 20.44
C PRO A 41 14.50 6.19 20.61
N ASP A 42 14.60 7.29 19.85
CA ASP A 42 13.69 8.45 19.98
C ASP A 42 12.55 8.43 18.95
N ALA A 43 12.16 7.24 18.47
CA ALA A 43 10.99 7.08 17.63
C ALA A 43 9.74 7.49 18.43
N SER A 44 9.24 8.70 18.16
CA SER A 44 8.07 9.26 18.83
C SER A 44 6.92 8.25 18.80
N PRO A 45 6.46 7.75 19.97
CA PRO A 45 5.51 6.66 20.07
C PRO A 45 4.14 7.15 19.59
N GLY A 46 3.86 6.98 18.30
CA GLY A 46 2.61 7.42 17.68
C GLY A 46 2.77 8.03 16.29
N GLY A 47 3.99 8.24 15.80
CA GLY A 47 4.21 8.72 14.43
C GLY A 47 3.77 7.70 13.36
N PRO A 48 3.50 8.14 12.12
CA PRO A 48 3.16 7.26 11.01
C PRO A 48 4.26 6.21 10.73
N ALA A 49 5.53 6.53 11.00
CA ALA A 49 6.63 5.57 10.93
C ALA A 49 6.44 4.39 11.91
N ALA A 50 6.01 4.66 13.15
CA ALA A 50 5.75 3.61 14.13
C ALA A 50 4.60 2.69 13.71
N TRP A 51 3.58 3.19 13.00
CA TRP A 51 2.54 2.35 12.41
C TRP A 51 3.10 1.44 11.31
N ARG A 52 3.86 2.00 10.39
CA ARG A 52 4.50 1.25 9.30
C ARG A 52 5.44 0.17 9.82
N ASP A 53 6.20 0.46 10.88
CA ASP A 53 7.21 -0.44 11.42
C ASP A 53 6.59 -1.59 12.24
N ARG A 54 5.30 -1.51 12.59
CA ARG A 54 4.52 -2.63 13.16
C ARG A 54 4.07 -3.65 12.12
N LEU A 55 4.17 -3.33 10.83
CA LEU A 55 3.79 -4.24 9.75
C LEU A 55 4.95 -5.18 9.40
N THR A 56 4.63 -6.41 9.00
CA THR A 56 5.63 -7.34 8.46
C THR A 56 6.24 -6.76 7.18
N GLU A 57 7.47 -7.15 6.86
CA GLU A 57 8.15 -6.70 5.63
C GLU A 57 7.33 -7.03 4.38
N ALA A 58 6.73 -8.23 4.35
CA ALA A 58 5.84 -8.67 3.28
C ALA A 58 4.60 -7.75 3.16
N THR A 59 3.89 -7.50 4.27
CA THR A 59 2.71 -6.60 4.27
C THR A 59 3.07 -5.20 3.82
N ARG A 60 4.18 -4.66 4.30
CA ARG A 60 4.65 -3.33 3.92
C ARG A 60 4.99 -3.27 2.42
N LEU A 61 5.66 -4.27 1.88
CA LEU A 61 6.00 -4.36 0.46
C LEU A 61 4.74 -4.48 -0.40
N THR A 62 3.79 -5.34 -0.02
CA THR A 62 2.51 -5.50 -0.73
C THR A 62 1.71 -4.21 -0.76
N LEU A 63 1.53 -3.55 0.39
CA LEU A 63 0.83 -2.27 0.48
C LEU A 63 1.55 -1.18 -0.33
N GLY A 64 2.88 -1.17 -0.28
CA GLY A 64 3.71 -0.27 -1.06
C GLY A 64 3.50 -0.41 -2.56
N LEU A 65 3.59 -1.65 -3.08
CA LEU A 65 3.33 -1.95 -4.48
C LEU A 65 1.89 -1.60 -4.86
N CYS A 66 0.89 -1.96 -4.04
CA CYS A 66 -0.51 -1.61 -4.30
C CYS A 66 -0.69 -0.09 -4.43
N GLY A 67 -0.09 0.70 -3.53
CA GLY A 67 -0.10 2.16 -3.60
C GLY A 67 0.54 2.69 -4.88
N LEU A 68 1.68 2.12 -5.30
CA LEU A 68 2.34 2.47 -6.55
C LEU A 68 1.45 2.19 -7.77
N PHE A 69 0.85 1.01 -7.84
CA PHE A 69 -0.03 0.62 -8.93
C PHE A 69 -1.28 1.49 -8.98
N VAL A 70 -1.94 1.73 -7.85
CA VAL A 70 -3.13 2.59 -7.78
C VAL A 70 -2.77 4.03 -8.19
N GLY A 71 -1.63 4.54 -7.72
CA GLY A 71 -1.15 5.89 -8.06
C GLY A 71 -0.90 6.05 -9.57
N TYR A 72 -0.23 5.07 -10.19
CA TYR A 72 -0.05 5.02 -11.65
C TYR A 72 -1.39 5.01 -12.39
N HIS A 73 -2.34 4.18 -11.96
CA HIS A 73 -3.64 4.07 -12.63
C HIS A 73 -4.47 5.35 -12.49
N LEU A 74 -4.49 5.98 -11.32
CA LEU A 74 -5.14 7.28 -11.11
C LEU A 74 -4.58 8.34 -12.06
N ALA A 75 -3.25 8.46 -12.14
CA ALA A 75 -2.60 9.39 -13.07
C ALA A 75 -2.95 9.05 -14.53
N SER A 76 -2.97 7.76 -14.89
CA SER A 76 -3.29 7.31 -16.24
C SER A 76 -4.73 7.62 -16.67
N TYR A 77 -5.69 7.57 -15.75
CA TYR A 77 -7.09 7.82 -16.06
C TYR A 77 -7.36 9.28 -16.39
N VAL A 78 -6.68 10.20 -15.70
CA VAL A 78 -6.78 11.64 -15.95
C VAL A 78 -5.87 12.14 -17.08
N SER A 79 -4.87 11.35 -17.46
CA SER A 79 -3.93 11.70 -18.53
C SER A 79 -4.61 11.74 -19.91
N PRO A 80 -4.15 12.64 -20.80
CA PRO A 80 -4.54 12.64 -22.20
C PRO A 80 -4.26 11.28 -22.86
N PRO A 81 -5.13 10.78 -23.77
CA PRO A 81 -4.93 9.50 -24.45
C PRO A 81 -3.61 9.39 -25.22
N THR A 82 -3.03 10.52 -25.61
CA THR A 82 -1.79 10.59 -26.40
C THR A 82 -0.52 10.44 -25.58
N TRP A 83 -0.59 10.59 -24.26
CA TRP A 83 0.62 10.63 -23.41
C TRP A 83 1.11 9.25 -22.99
N LEU A 84 0.22 8.27 -22.87
CA LEU A 84 0.54 6.96 -22.29
C LEU A 84 0.13 5.85 -23.26
N GLY A 85 1.11 5.14 -23.81
CA GLY A 85 0.87 3.94 -24.63
C GLY A 85 0.24 2.79 -23.85
N LEU A 86 0.29 2.82 -22.51
CA LEU A 86 -0.26 1.83 -21.59
C LEU A 86 -1.45 2.39 -20.79
N ARG A 87 -2.45 2.92 -21.50
CA ARG A 87 -3.74 3.29 -20.87
C ARG A 87 -4.57 2.03 -20.67
N VAL A 88 -4.95 1.77 -19.41
CA VAL A 88 -5.88 0.68 -19.11
C VAL A 88 -7.30 1.11 -19.48
N PRO A 89 -8.06 0.30 -20.25
CA PRO A 89 -9.47 0.59 -20.52
C PRO A 89 -10.24 0.78 -19.21
N PRO A 90 -11.01 1.86 -19.05
CA PRO A 90 -11.72 2.15 -17.80
C PRO A 90 -12.70 1.04 -17.43
N GLU A 91 -13.25 0.29 -18.39
CA GLU A 91 -14.17 -0.84 -18.16
C GLU A 91 -13.50 -1.99 -17.37
N ARG A 92 -12.17 -2.00 -17.29
CA ARG A 92 -11.36 -3.04 -16.65
C ARG A 92 -10.82 -2.63 -15.27
N TRP A 93 -11.31 -1.53 -14.68
CA TRP A 93 -10.86 -1.04 -13.37
C TRP A 93 -11.03 -2.08 -12.24
N TRP A 94 -12.03 -2.96 -12.36
CA TRP A 94 -12.31 -4.02 -11.39
C TRP A 94 -11.19 -5.07 -11.30
N LEU A 95 -10.39 -5.26 -12.37
CA LEU A 95 -9.23 -6.15 -12.34
C LEU A 95 -8.14 -5.61 -11.40
N LEU A 96 -7.90 -4.29 -11.45
CA LEU A 96 -6.99 -3.63 -10.53
C LEU A 96 -7.51 -3.75 -9.09
N ALA A 97 -8.78 -3.39 -8.88
CA ALA A 97 -9.39 -3.45 -7.55
C ALA A 97 -9.36 -4.87 -6.97
N GLY A 98 -9.70 -5.87 -7.78
CA GLY A 98 -9.65 -7.29 -7.40
C GLY A 98 -8.23 -7.77 -7.11
N GLY A 99 -7.26 -7.39 -7.94
CA GLY A 99 -5.85 -7.74 -7.74
C GLY A 99 -5.27 -7.14 -6.46
N VAL A 100 -5.56 -5.86 -6.19
CA VAL A 100 -5.14 -5.17 -4.95
C VAL A 100 -5.81 -5.83 -3.73
N ALA A 101 -7.12 -6.09 -3.79
CA ALA A 101 -7.83 -6.73 -2.69
C ALA A 101 -7.28 -8.14 -2.40
N LEU A 102 -7.05 -8.93 -3.43
CA LEU A 102 -6.50 -10.29 -3.29
C LEU A 102 -5.07 -10.26 -2.73
N ALA A 103 -4.24 -9.32 -3.18
CA ALA A 103 -2.88 -9.17 -2.66
C ALA A 103 -2.89 -8.81 -1.16
N ILE A 104 -3.71 -7.84 -0.75
CA ILE A 104 -3.83 -7.43 0.66
C ILE A 104 -4.35 -8.58 1.52
N LEU A 105 -5.46 -9.23 1.11
CA LEU A 105 -6.04 -10.34 1.85
C LEU A 105 -5.09 -11.53 1.93
N GLY A 106 -4.37 -11.82 0.85
CA GLY A 106 -3.37 -12.86 0.81
C GLY A 106 -2.26 -12.60 1.84
N THR A 107 -1.69 -11.39 1.86
CA THR A 107 -0.63 -11.07 2.82
C THR A 107 -1.12 -11.09 4.28
N LEU A 108 -2.29 -10.52 4.57
CA LEU A 108 -2.88 -10.57 5.92
C LEU A 108 -3.18 -12.01 6.36
N GLY A 109 -3.68 -12.84 5.45
CA GLY A 109 -3.90 -14.26 5.73
C GLY A 109 -2.60 -15.00 6.03
N THR A 110 -1.52 -14.65 5.33
CA THR A 110 -0.20 -15.26 5.55
C THR A 110 0.36 -14.86 6.92
N ASP A 111 0.29 -13.58 7.28
CA ASP A 111 0.72 -13.07 8.58
C ASP A 111 -0.06 -13.76 9.72
N TRP A 112 -1.37 -13.92 9.57
CA TRP A 112 -2.20 -14.58 10.57
C TRP A 112 -1.90 -16.07 10.76
N VAL A 113 -1.55 -16.77 9.67
CA VAL A 113 -1.14 -18.18 9.74
C VAL A 113 0.20 -18.31 10.44
N VAL A 114 1.16 -17.44 10.12
CA VAL A 114 2.49 -17.42 10.77
C VAL A 114 2.36 -17.19 12.27
N ASP A 115 1.54 -16.21 12.69
CA ASP A 115 1.28 -15.92 14.11
C ASP A 115 0.68 -17.12 14.86
N ARG A 116 -0.20 -17.90 14.22
CA ARG A 116 -0.80 -19.09 14.81
C ARG A 116 0.19 -20.23 14.97
N VAL A 117 1.05 -20.45 13.97
CA VAL A 117 2.07 -21.51 14.03
C VAL A 117 3.14 -21.18 15.08
N GLN A 118 3.47 -19.91 15.25
CA GLN A 118 4.49 -19.45 16.22
C GLN A 118 3.98 -19.29 17.66
N ARG A 119 2.67 -19.48 17.91
CA ARG A 119 2.11 -19.67 19.26
C ARG A 119 1.83 -21.15 19.55
N PRO A 120 2.84 -22.03 19.66
CA PRO A 120 2.62 -23.32 20.27
C PRO A 120 2.39 -23.07 21.76
N ASP A 121 1.13 -23.16 22.17
CA ASP A 121 0.64 -23.25 23.54
C ASP A 121 1.68 -22.84 24.59
N SER A 122 1.76 -21.54 24.89
CA SER A 122 2.49 -21.06 26.06
C SER A 122 1.89 -21.84 27.24
N PRO A 123 2.60 -22.82 27.82
CA PRO A 123 2.02 -23.70 28.81
C PRO A 123 1.49 -22.82 29.92
N ALA A 124 0.19 -22.97 30.20
CA ALA A 124 -0.52 -22.14 31.16
C ALA A 124 0.36 -21.98 32.40
N GLU A 125 0.78 -20.74 32.66
CA GLU A 125 1.54 -20.39 33.85
C GLU A 125 0.79 -20.99 35.04
N PRO A 126 1.38 -21.96 35.77
CA PRO A 126 0.64 -22.68 36.79
C PRO A 126 0.26 -21.68 37.88
N LYS A 127 -1.05 -21.45 38.01
CA LYS A 127 -1.70 -20.51 38.92
C LYS A 127 -1.57 -20.90 40.41
N ASP A 128 -0.71 -21.86 40.71
CA ASP A 128 -0.59 -22.49 42.02
C ASP A 128 0.81 -22.27 42.59
N ARG A 129 1.05 -21.05 43.06
CA ARG A 129 2.06 -20.75 44.10
C ARG A 129 1.44 -19.79 45.11
N ALA A 130 0.54 -20.33 45.94
CA ALA A 130 0.10 -19.73 47.19
C ALA A 130 0.05 -20.83 48.25
#